data_AF-A0A2V6PRS2-F1
#
_entry.id   AF-A0A2V6PRS2-F1
#
_cell.length_a   1.000
_cell.length_b   1.000
_cell.length_c   1.000
_cell.angle_alpha   90.00
_cell.angle_beta   90.00
_cell.angle_gamma   90.00
#
_symmetry.space_group_name_H-M   'P 1'
#
loop_
_entity.id
_entity.type
_entity.pdbx_description
1 polymer ?
#
loop_
_entity_poly.entity_id
_entity_poly.type
_entity_poly.pdbx_seq_one_letter_code
_entity_poly.pdbx_strand_id
1 'polypeptide(L)'
;MTLELRWFFPGALPNAPRRWIDVVLPGPPVVPAARSDLYLVASGRDDVGLKLRERKLELKLRRRSAAFAGRNGSVSGVPELWEKWMWSYDRETDVDRGFARQARGLRLAVRKIRRRRKYEVRRGFALHPIDVEHEAERAVLVEVTDLVVLGRRFWTLGFDAIGPDRNVDTILARAVEKLLAAFPRTPRLSSGRSFGYPDWVMRRLGKP
;
A
#
# COMPACT_ATOMS: atom_id res chain seq x y z
N MET A 1 10.29 6.39 -8.27
CA MET A 1 10.05 6.14 -6.83
C MET A 1 8.56 6.36 -6.53
N THR A 2 8.08 5.90 -5.37
CA THR A 2 6.67 6.08 -4.96
C THR A 2 6.63 6.42 -3.47
N LEU A 3 5.90 7.47 -3.10
CA LEU A 3 5.67 7.83 -1.69
C LEU A 3 4.39 7.16 -1.22
N GLU A 4 4.52 6.18 -0.32
CA GLU A 4 3.40 5.36 0.17
C GLU A 4 3.02 5.79 1.58
N LEU A 5 1.73 6.00 1.82
CA LEU A 5 1.15 6.21 3.15
C LEU A 5 0.08 5.15 3.38
N ARG A 6 0.25 4.31 4.41
CA ARG A 6 -0.63 3.15 4.61
C ARG A 6 -0.94 2.92 6.08
N TRP A 7 -2.21 2.69 6.38
CA TRP A 7 -2.70 2.27 7.68
C TRP A 7 -3.12 0.81 7.69
N PHE A 8 -2.86 0.11 8.79
CA PHE A 8 -3.24 -1.27 9.04
C PHE A 8 -4.26 -1.38 10.18
N PHE A 9 -5.25 -2.24 9.99
CA PHE A 9 -6.33 -2.46 10.96
C PHE A 9 -6.57 -3.96 11.15
N PRO A 10 -6.80 -4.43 12.39
CA PRO A 10 -7.21 -5.81 12.63
C PRO A 10 -8.66 -6.06 12.19
N GLY A 11 -8.96 -7.31 11.86
CA GLY A 11 -10.30 -7.77 11.51
C GLY A 11 -10.61 -7.71 10.01
N ALA A 12 -11.86 -8.02 9.68
CA ALA A 12 -12.38 -7.92 8.32
C ALA A 12 -12.53 -6.45 7.89
N LEU A 13 -12.43 -6.18 6.59
CA LEU A 13 -12.76 -4.86 6.05
C LEU A 13 -14.23 -4.49 6.36
N PRO A 14 -14.50 -3.39 7.08
CA PRO A 14 -15.86 -2.97 7.36
C PRO A 14 -16.56 -2.42 6.11
N ASN A 15 -17.90 -2.44 6.13
CA ASN A 15 -18.72 -1.98 5.01
C ASN A 15 -18.49 -0.50 4.66
N ALA A 16 -18.24 0.37 5.63
CA ALA A 16 -18.10 1.81 5.38
C ALA A 16 -16.83 2.15 4.57
N PRO A 17 -15.60 1.73 4.94
CA PRO A 17 -14.41 1.89 4.09
C PRO A 17 -14.52 1.19 2.73
N ARG A 18 -15.18 0.02 2.67
CA ARG A 18 -15.45 -0.68 1.41
C ARG A 18 -16.36 0.14 0.49
N ARG A 19 -17.50 0.61 0.98
CA ARG A 19 -18.43 1.45 0.21
C ARG A 19 -17.78 2.76 -0.20
N TRP A 20 -16.92 3.33 0.64
CA TRP A 20 -16.19 4.54 0.31
C TRP A 20 -15.34 4.38 -0.96
N ILE A 21 -14.54 3.30 -1.05
CA ILE A 21 -13.74 3.05 -2.26
C ILE A 21 -14.60 2.58 -3.43
N ASP A 22 -15.62 1.74 -3.21
CA ASP A 22 -16.39 1.13 -4.30
C ASP A 22 -17.38 2.12 -4.94
N VAL A 23 -18.02 2.98 -4.14
CA VAL A 23 -19.19 3.77 -4.55
C VAL A 23 -19.00 5.27 -4.37
N VAL A 24 -18.41 5.71 -3.27
CA VAL A 24 -18.38 7.15 -2.92
C VAL A 24 -17.30 7.89 -3.71
N LEU A 25 -16.13 7.28 -3.85
CA LEU A 25 -15.03 7.89 -4.60
C LEU A 25 -15.34 7.90 -6.11
N PRO A 26 -15.03 9.00 -6.83
CA PRO A 26 -15.31 9.09 -8.26
C PRO A 26 -14.37 8.23 -9.10
N GLY A 27 -14.81 7.85 -10.31
CA GLY A 27 -14.02 7.08 -11.28
C GLY A 27 -14.68 5.77 -11.70
N PRO A 28 -14.00 4.96 -12.52
CA PRO A 28 -14.56 3.73 -13.09
C PRO A 28 -14.98 2.72 -12.01
N PRO A 29 -15.83 1.73 -12.36
CA PRO A 29 -16.19 0.65 -11.45
C PRO A 29 -14.94 -0.05 -10.88
N VAL A 30 -14.93 -0.25 -9.57
CA VAL A 30 -13.82 -0.95 -8.91
C VAL A 30 -14.01 -2.45 -9.09
N VAL A 31 -13.04 -3.10 -9.73
CA VAL A 31 -12.96 -4.56 -9.83
C VAL A 31 -11.97 -5.07 -8.77
N PRO A 32 -12.42 -5.81 -7.73
CA PRO A 32 -11.51 -6.36 -6.74
C PRO A 32 -10.52 -7.35 -7.35
N ALA A 33 -9.24 -7.21 -7.04
CA ALA A 33 -8.19 -8.11 -7.52
C ALA A 33 -7.65 -8.96 -6.37
N ALA A 34 -7.85 -10.29 -6.46
CA ALA A 34 -7.27 -11.26 -5.54
C ALA A 34 -5.81 -11.52 -5.89
N ARG A 35 -4.92 -11.56 -4.89
CA ARG A 35 -3.49 -11.84 -5.05
C ARG A 35 -2.94 -12.59 -3.86
N SER A 36 -1.86 -13.34 -4.06
CA SER A 36 -1.07 -13.94 -2.99
C SER A 36 0.38 -13.51 -3.15
N ASP A 37 0.91 -12.88 -2.11
CA ASP A 37 2.32 -12.49 -2.03
C ASP A 37 3.02 -13.41 -1.02
N LEU A 38 4.21 -13.91 -1.33
CA LEU A 38 5.09 -14.59 -0.37
C LEU A 38 6.22 -13.64 0.01
N TYR A 39 6.20 -13.11 1.23
CA TYR A 39 7.24 -12.23 1.75
C TYR A 39 8.39 -13.04 2.34
N LEU A 40 9.62 -12.61 2.09
CA LEU A 40 10.78 -13.01 2.88
C LEU A 40 11.09 -11.89 3.85
N VAL A 41 11.00 -12.19 5.13
CA VAL A 41 11.22 -11.22 6.20
C VAL A 41 12.72 -11.04 6.41
N ALA A 42 13.22 -9.84 6.11
CA ALA A 42 14.59 -9.46 6.37
C ALA A 42 14.76 -9.13 7.87
N SER A 43 15.28 -10.09 8.64
CA SER A 43 15.45 -9.94 10.09
C SER A 43 16.17 -8.64 10.46
N GLY A 44 15.54 -7.83 11.31
CA GLY A 44 16.08 -6.56 11.81
C GLY A 44 16.00 -5.39 10.83
N ARG A 45 15.40 -5.55 9.64
CA ARG A 45 15.38 -4.54 8.56
C ARG A 45 13.95 -4.23 8.11
N ASP A 46 13.42 -3.09 8.54
CA ASP A 46 12.06 -2.62 8.19
C ASP A 46 12.04 -1.66 6.99
N ASP A 47 13.22 -1.35 6.47
CA ASP A 47 13.49 -0.58 5.28
C ASP A 47 13.65 -1.44 4.01
N VAL A 48 13.54 -2.78 4.13
CA VAL A 48 13.68 -3.72 3.01
C VAL A 48 12.43 -4.58 2.89
N GLY A 49 11.80 -4.53 1.72
CA GLY A 49 10.70 -5.42 1.35
C GLY A 49 11.13 -6.36 0.24
N LEU A 50 11.21 -7.66 0.52
CA LEU A 50 11.46 -8.67 -0.50
C LEU A 50 10.27 -9.62 -0.58
N LYS A 51 9.71 -9.79 -1.77
CA LYS A 51 8.59 -10.71 -1.96
C LYS A 51 8.55 -11.33 -3.34
N LEU A 52 7.93 -12.50 -3.38
CA LEU A 52 7.57 -13.19 -4.60
C LEU A 52 6.06 -13.05 -4.86
N ARG A 53 5.70 -12.74 -6.10
CA ARG A 53 4.31 -12.67 -6.57
C ARG A 53 4.22 -13.12 -8.02
N GLU A 54 3.45 -14.18 -8.31
CA GLU A 54 3.10 -14.58 -9.69
C GLU A 54 4.31 -14.60 -10.65
N ARG A 55 5.39 -15.30 -10.26
CA ARG A 55 6.67 -15.35 -11.01
C ARG A 55 7.35 -13.99 -11.19
N LYS A 56 7.15 -13.08 -10.23
CA LYS A 56 7.83 -11.79 -10.14
C LYS A 56 8.48 -11.63 -8.78
N LEU A 57 9.79 -11.45 -8.77
CA LEU A 57 10.53 -11.04 -7.58
C LEU A 57 10.46 -9.51 -7.48
N GLU A 58 10.00 -9.00 -6.34
CA GLU A 58 9.98 -7.56 -6.04
C GLU A 58 10.91 -7.25 -4.87
N LEU A 59 11.84 -6.32 -5.08
CA LEU A 59 12.63 -5.68 -4.04
C LEU A 59 12.16 -4.24 -3.87
N LYS A 60 11.93 -3.84 -2.62
CA LYS A 60 11.65 -2.47 -2.21
C LYS A 60 12.65 -2.02 -1.17
N LEU A 61 13.23 -0.83 -1.35
CA LEU A 61 14.11 -0.17 -0.38
C LEU A 61 13.51 1.18 0.03
N ARG A 62 13.38 1.40 1.34
CA ARG A 62 12.88 2.66 1.90
C ARG A 62 14.02 3.69 1.84
N ARG A 63 13.81 4.76 1.10
CA ARG A 63 14.78 5.85 0.95
C ARG A 63 14.64 6.91 2.02
N ARG A 64 13.41 7.23 2.40
CA ARG A 64 13.10 8.14 3.50
C ARG A 64 11.74 7.85 4.09
N SER A 65 11.54 8.33 5.31
CA SER A 65 10.25 8.37 5.97
C SER A 65 10.18 9.60 6.87
N ALA A 66 9.00 10.21 6.96
CA ALA A 66 8.76 11.38 7.79
C ALA A 66 7.33 11.31 8.34
N ALA A 67 7.08 11.93 9.50
CA ALA A 67 5.73 12.02 10.03
C ALA A 67 4.84 12.89 9.13
N PHE A 68 3.58 12.50 9.00
CA PHE A 68 2.55 13.23 8.28
C PHE A 68 1.40 13.59 9.22
N ALA A 69 0.95 14.83 9.14
CA ALA A 69 -0.28 15.29 9.75
C ALA A 69 -1.12 16.01 8.67
N GLY A 70 -2.37 15.59 8.51
CA GLY A 70 -3.33 16.32 7.69
C GLY A 70 -3.64 17.69 8.29
N ARG A 71 -4.10 18.64 7.48
CA ARG A 71 -4.26 20.07 7.87
C ARG A 71 -5.09 20.29 9.14
N ASN A 72 -6.08 19.43 9.41
CA ASN A 72 -6.97 19.57 10.57
C ASN A 72 -6.64 18.58 11.69
N GLY A 73 -5.49 17.89 11.64
CA GLY A 73 -5.08 16.89 12.65
C GLY A 73 -5.94 15.61 12.71
N SER A 74 -6.98 15.51 11.88
CA SER A 74 -7.89 14.35 11.83
C SER A 74 -7.24 13.08 11.31
N VAL A 75 -6.16 13.24 10.54
CA VAL A 75 -5.37 12.17 9.95
C VAL A 75 -3.92 12.38 10.30
N SER A 76 -3.26 11.33 10.80
CA SER A 76 -1.81 11.28 10.93
C SER A 76 -1.29 9.96 10.42
N GLY A 77 -0.03 9.95 9.98
CA GLY A 77 0.57 8.81 9.34
C GLY A 77 2.08 8.95 9.21
N VAL A 78 2.67 7.97 8.55
CA VAL A 78 4.11 7.91 8.30
C VAL A 78 4.32 7.50 6.84
N PRO A 79 4.38 8.47 5.92
CA PRO A 79 4.71 8.20 4.53
C PRO A 79 6.14 7.67 4.40
N GLU A 80 6.34 6.81 3.41
CA GLU A 80 7.60 6.14 3.14
C GLU A 80 7.89 6.21 1.64
N LEU A 81 9.04 6.77 1.27
CA LEU A 81 9.48 6.83 -0.11
C LEU A 81 10.18 5.53 -0.45
N TRP A 82 9.59 4.78 -1.38
CA TRP A 82 10.09 3.49 -1.82
C TRP A 82 10.71 3.58 -3.21
N GLU A 83 11.90 3.01 -3.32
CA GLU A 83 12.46 2.58 -4.59
C GLU A 83 12.14 1.11 -4.80
N LYS A 84 11.73 0.74 -6.02
CA LYS A 84 11.20 -0.58 -6.33
C LYS A 84 11.87 -1.12 -7.58
N TRP A 85 12.37 -2.35 -7.48
CA TRP A 85 12.79 -3.15 -8.63
C TRP A 85 11.88 -4.38 -8.75
N MET A 86 11.70 -4.82 -9.99
CA MET A 86 10.89 -5.99 -10.31
C MET A 86 11.55 -6.79 -11.43
N TRP A 87 11.63 -8.09 -11.23
CA TRP A 87 12.12 -9.04 -12.22
C TRP A 87 11.05 -10.08 -12.47
N SER A 88 10.65 -10.26 -13.73
CA SER A 88 9.72 -11.32 -14.16
C SER A 88 10.52 -12.47 -14.76
N TYR A 89 10.01 -13.70 -14.63
CA TYR A 89 10.64 -14.88 -15.21
C TYR A 89 9.59 -15.90 -15.67
N ASP A 90 9.91 -16.67 -16.72
CA ASP A 90 8.89 -17.38 -17.49
C ASP A 90 8.59 -18.82 -17.01
N ARG A 91 9.57 -19.50 -16.42
CA ARG A 91 9.42 -20.89 -15.93
C ARG A 91 9.46 -20.92 -14.41
N GLU A 92 8.97 -21.99 -13.78
CA GLU A 92 9.26 -22.22 -12.37
C GLU A 92 10.78 -22.41 -12.25
N THR A 93 11.45 -21.39 -11.74
CA THR A 93 12.91 -21.29 -11.77
C THR A 93 13.48 -21.73 -10.43
N ASP A 94 14.80 -21.85 -10.37
CA ASP A 94 15.55 -21.87 -9.12
C ASP A 94 15.21 -20.67 -8.21
N VAL A 95 14.59 -19.60 -8.72
CA VAL A 95 14.09 -18.49 -7.88
C VAL A 95 12.91 -18.93 -7.01
N ASP A 96 11.90 -19.62 -7.54
CA ASP A 96 10.77 -20.09 -6.73
C ASP A 96 11.25 -21.09 -5.67
N ARG A 97 12.08 -22.06 -6.09
CA ARG A 97 12.65 -23.08 -5.19
C ARG A 97 13.60 -22.45 -4.19
N GLY A 98 14.45 -21.52 -4.62
CA GLY A 98 15.38 -20.81 -3.78
C GLY A 98 14.65 -19.97 -2.75
N PHE A 99 13.65 -19.20 -3.18
CA PHE A 99 12.82 -18.39 -2.31
C PHE A 99 12.03 -19.25 -1.32
N ALA A 100 11.46 -20.38 -1.74
CA ALA A 100 10.63 -21.24 -0.90
C ALA A 100 11.43 -22.17 0.04
N ARG A 101 12.59 -22.67 -0.39
CA ARG A 101 13.32 -23.74 0.31
C ARG A 101 14.73 -23.36 0.78
N GLN A 102 15.44 -22.52 0.03
CA GLN A 102 16.87 -22.26 0.31
C GLN A 102 17.15 -20.94 1.05
N ALA A 103 16.35 -19.90 0.80
CA ALA A 103 16.49 -18.62 1.47
C ALA A 103 16.36 -18.79 2.99
N ARG A 104 17.22 -18.10 3.75
CA ARG A 104 17.14 -18.08 5.21
C ARG A 104 16.20 -16.96 5.65
N GLY A 105 15.43 -17.19 6.70
CA GLY A 105 14.53 -16.20 7.29
C GLY A 105 13.06 -16.64 7.26
N LEU A 106 12.25 -15.88 8.00
CA LEU A 106 10.81 -16.13 8.09
C LEU A 106 10.14 -15.83 6.75
N ARG A 107 9.30 -16.74 6.29
CA ARG A 107 8.47 -16.57 5.10
C ARG A 107 7.03 -16.38 5.50
N LEU A 108 6.36 -15.42 4.89
CA LEU A 108 5.00 -15.08 5.24
C LEU A 108 4.13 -14.98 3.98
N ALA A 109 3.17 -15.89 3.86
CA ALA A 109 2.13 -15.79 2.86
C ALA A 109 1.11 -14.72 3.27
N VAL A 110 0.85 -13.78 2.38
CA VAL A 110 -0.12 -12.70 2.56
C VAL A 110 -1.11 -12.75 1.42
N ARG A 111 -2.33 -13.21 1.70
CA ARG A 111 -3.44 -13.19 0.76
C ARG A 111 -4.11 -11.83 0.79
N LYS A 112 -4.44 -11.30 -0.38
CA LYS A 112 -4.95 -9.93 -0.55
C LYS A 112 -6.15 -9.90 -1.46
N ILE A 113 -7.15 -9.08 -1.15
CA ILE A 113 -8.18 -8.64 -2.09
C ILE A 113 -8.13 -7.12 -2.14
N ARG A 114 -7.67 -6.57 -3.26
CA ARG A 114 -7.37 -5.14 -3.42
C ARG A 114 -8.47 -4.44 -4.19
N ARG A 115 -8.96 -3.33 -3.65
CA ARG A 115 -9.85 -2.35 -4.31
C ARG A 115 -9.05 -1.08 -4.54
N ARG A 116 -8.93 -0.65 -5.79
CA ARG A 116 -8.00 0.41 -6.18
C ARG A 116 -8.72 1.46 -7.02
N ARG A 117 -8.38 2.73 -6.80
CA ARG A 117 -8.67 3.84 -7.71
C ARG A 117 -7.38 4.60 -7.98
N LYS A 118 -7.24 5.15 -9.17
CA LYS A 118 -6.10 5.98 -9.56
C LYS A 118 -6.60 7.31 -10.09
N TYR A 119 -5.88 8.37 -9.73
CA TYR A 119 -6.17 9.72 -10.19
C TYR A 119 -4.91 10.33 -10.77
N GLU A 120 -5.01 10.88 -11.97
CA GLU A 120 -4.03 11.80 -12.51
C GLU A 120 -4.12 13.12 -11.74
N VAL A 121 -2.96 13.70 -11.41
CA VAL A 121 -2.88 14.98 -10.72
C VAL A 121 -2.56 16.09 -11.73
N ARG A 122 -3.57 16.91 -12.03
CA ARG A 122 -3.48 18.02 -12.98
C ARG A 122 -3.09 19.32 -12.29
N ARG A 123 -3.03 20.43 -13.06
CA ARG A 123 -2.75 21.78 -12.54
C ARG A 123 -3.68 22.11 -11.36
N GLY A 124 -3.16 22.81 -10.35
CA GLY A 124 -3.91 23.12 -9.13
C GLY A 124 -4.22 21.90 -8.24
N PHE A 125 -3.53 20.77 -8.43
CA PHE A 125 -3.79 19.49 -7.71
C PHE A 125 -5.21 18.96 -7.92
N ALA A 126 -5.83 19.23 -9.07
CA ALA A 126 -7.09 18.61 -9.45
C ALA A 126 -6.87 17.11 -9.68
N LEU A 127 -7.76 16.28 -9.11
CA LEU A 127 -7.71 14.82 -9.24
C LEU A 127 -8.66 14.39 -10.34
N HIS A 128 -8.12 13.84 -11.42
CA HIS A 128 -8.92 13.29 -12.51
C HIS A 128 -8.87 11.76 -12.47
N PRO A 129 -10.00 11.06 -12.31
CA PRO A 129 -9.99 9.60 -12.26
C PRO A 129 -9.48 9.01 -13.58
N ILE A 130 -8.60 8.04 -13.49
CA ILE A 130 -8.03 7.29 -14.62
C ILE A 130 -8.07 5.79 -14.32
N ASP A 131 -7.89 4.97 -15.35
CA ASP A 131 -7.70 3.54 -15.14
C ASP A 131 -6.45 3.28 -14.28
N VAL A 132 -6.50 2.23 -13.45
CA VAL A 132 -5.39 1.89 -12.53
C VAL A 132 -4.12 1.49 -13.25
N GLU A 133 -4.23 0.94 -14.46
CA GLU A 133 -3.13 0.54 -15.32
C GLU A 133 -2.67 1.68 -16.26
N HIS A 134 -3.42 2.78 -16.37
CA HIS A 134 -3.01 3.95 -17.16
C HIS A 134 -1.80 4.66 -16.53
N GLU A 135 -0.74 4.86 -17.31
CA GLU A 135 0.45 5.58 -16.85
C GLU A 135 0.22 7.09 -16.80
N ALA A 136 0.76 7.74 -15.76
CA ALA A 136 0.69 9.19 -15.60
C ALA A 136 1.91 9.67 -14.82
N GLU A 137 2.51 10.77 -15.27
CA GLU A 137 3.72 11.34 -14.64
C GLU A 137 3.47 11.77 -13.18
N ARG A 138 2.27 12.25 -12.90
CA ARG A 138 1.83 12.64 -11.55
C ARG A 138 0.50 11.97 -11.26
N ALA A 139 0.50 11.08 -10.29
CA ALA A 139 -0.69 10.33 -9.94
C ALA A 139 -0.76 10.05 -8.45
N VAL A 140 -1.96 9.74 -7.99
CA VAL A 140 -2.17 9.10 -6.70
C VAL A 140 -3.03 7.88 -6.91
N LEU A 141 -2.58 6.74 -6.38
CA LEU A 141 -3.38 5.54 -6.25
C LEU A 141 -3.88 5.46 -4.82
N VAL A 142 -5.17 5.20 -4.65
CA VAL A 142 -5.78 4.91 -3.36
C VAL A 142 -6.26 3.47 -3.36
N GLU A 143 -6.02 2.79 -2.24
CA GLU A 143 -6.27 1.38 -2.11
C GLU A 143 -6.89 1.04 -0.77
N VAL A 144 -7.91 0.18 -0.82
CA VAL A 144 -8.40 -0.57 0.34
C VAL A 144 -8.17 -2.05 0.08
N THR A 145 -7.53 -2.74 1.03
CA THR A 145 -7.14 -4.14 0.84
C THR A 145 -7.59 -4.98 2.02
N ASP A 146 -8.35 -6.04 1.76
CA ASP A 146 -8.54 -7.15 2.71
C ASP A 146 -7.28 -8.01 2.73
N LEU A 147 -6.82 -8.38 3.92
CA LEU A 147 -5.65 -9.21 4.13
C LEU A 147 -5.99 -10.47 4.95
N VAL A 148 -5.40 -11.60 4.56
CA VAL A 148 -5.34 -12.79 5.40
C VAL A 148 -3.89 -13.23 5.54
N VAL A 149 -3.43 -13.33 6.78
CA VAL A 149 -2.06 -13.67 7.14
C VAL A 149 -2.08 -14.62 8.33
N LEU A 150 -1.45 -15.80 8.22
CA LEU A 150 -1.48 -16.84 9.27
C LEU A 150 -2.91 -17.13 9.77
N GLY A 151 -3.88 -17.19 8.85
CA GLY A 151 -5.30 -17.39 9.17
C GLY A 151 -6.03 -16.19 9.79
N ARG A 152 -5.31 -15.12 10.17
CA ARG A 152 -5.89 -13.92 10.79
C ARG A 152 -6.26 -12.88 9.73
N ARG A 153 -7.36 -12.17 9.96
CA ARG A 153 -7.86 -11.12 9.08
C ARG A 153 -7.36 -9.75 9.50
N PHE A 154 -6.97 -8.97 8.51
CA PHE A 154 -6.64 -7.56 8.63
C PHE A 154 -7.18 -6.82 7.41
N TRP A 155 -7.12 -5.50 7.43
CA TRP A 155 -7.30 -4.71 6.23
C TRP A 155 -6.43 -3.45 6.27
N THR A 156 -6.19 -2.86 5.10
CA THR A 156 -5.39 -1.64 4.98
C THR A 156 -6.11 -0.57 4.17
N LEU A 157 -5.83 0.68 4.49
CA LEU A 157 -6.04 1.83 3.62
C LEU A 157 -4.68 2.37 3.20
N GLY A 158 -4.44 2.57 1.91
CA GLY A 158 -3.16 3.05 1.38
C GLY A 158 -3.31 4.13 0.32
N PHE A 159 -2.34 5.04 0.27
CA PHE A 159 -2.15 6.02 -0.78
C PHE A 159 -0.73 5.88 -1.33
N ASP A 160 -0.60 5.79 -2.64
CA ASP A 160 0.67 5.71 -3.34
C ASP A 160 0.77 6.94 -4.26
N ALA A 161 1.60 7.91 -3.91
CA ALA A 161 1.85 9.11 -4.71
C ALA A 161 3.04 8.89 -5.66
N ILE A 162 2.82 9.25 -6.92
CA ILE A 162 3.78 9.17 -8.02
C ILE A 162 3.98 10.58 -8.55
N GLY A 163 5.23 10.96 -8.76
CA GLY A 163 5.60 12.26 -9.29
C GLY A 163 7.08 12.56 -9.10
N PRO A 164 7.56 13.70 -9.63
CA PRO A 164 8.91 14.18 -9.35
C PRO A 164 9.11 14.39 -7.84
N ASP A 165 10.29 14.03 -7.33
CA ASP A 165 10.60 14.02 -5.89
C ASP A 165 10.28 15.35 -5.18
N ARG A 166 10.53 16.49 -5.84
CA ARG A 166 10.26 17.83 -5.28
C ARG A 166 8.78 18.09 -4.93
N ASN A 167 7.85 17.34 -5.54
CA ASN A 167 6.41 17.60 -5.43
C ASN A 167 5.61 16.41 -4.86
N VAL A 168 6.23 15.25 -4.66
CA VAL A 168 5.51 14.01 -4.33
C VAL A 168 4.82 14.10 -2.96
N ASP A 169 5.43 14.76 -1.97
CA ASP A 169 4.82 14.99 -0.66
C ASP A 169 3.59 15.90 -0.76
N THR A 170 3.65 16.97 -1.57
CA THR A 170 2.52 17.86 -1.80
C THR A 170 1.39 17.15 -2.55
N ILE A 171 1.72 16.33 -3.54
CA ILE A 171 0.75 15.47 -4.25
C ILE A 171 0.02 14.57 -3.24
N LEU A 172 0.78 13.86 -2.40
CA LEU A 172 0.21 12.98 -1.38
C LEU A 172 -0.70 13.77 -0.42
N ALA A 173 -0.19 14.86 0.17
CA ALA A 173 -0.93 15.64 1.15
C ALA A 173 -2.26 16.17 0.61
N ARG A 174 -2.26 16.72 -0.62
CA ARG A 174 -3.46 17.24 -1.28
C ARG A 174 -4.44 16.12 -1.65
N ALA A 175 -3.94 14.97 -2.10
CA ALA A 175 -4.79 13.83 -2.40
C ALA A 175 -5.46 13.26 -1.16
N VAL A 176 -4.70 13.09 -0.07
CA VAL A 176 -5.19 12.63 1.23
C VAL A 176 -6.26 13.58 1.77
N GLU A 177 -6.02 14.90 1.75
CA GLU A 177 -6.98 15.93 2.17
C GLU A 177 -8.29 15.81 1.37
N LYS A 178 -8.22 15.76 0.03
CA LYS A 178 -9.40 15.72 -0.84
C LYS A 178 -10.18 14.41 -0.74
N LEU A 179 -9.50 13.27 -0.84
CA LEU A 179 -10.15 11.96 -0.94
C LEU A 179 -10.70 11.50 0.42
N LEU A 180 -10.05 11.86 1.53
CA LEU A 180 -10.54 11.51 2.86
C LEU A 180 -11.63 12.42 3.39
N ALA A 181 -11.96 13.53 2.71
CA ALA A 181 -13.09 14.37 3.08
C ALA A 181 -14.42 13.59 3.14
N ALA A 182 -14.56 12.54 2.32
CA ALA A 182 -15.71 11.64 2.29
C ALA A 182 -15.47 10.29 3.00
N PHE A 183 -14.31 10.07 3.63
CA PHE A 183 -14.00 8.83 4.33
C PHE A 183 -14.77 8.76 5.66
N PRO A 184 -15.25 7.57 6.09
CA PRO A 184 -15.91 7.43 7.39
C PRO A 184 -15.04 7.91 8.55
N ARG A 185 -15.64 8.57 9.55
CA ARG A 185 -14.92 9.06 10.75
C ARG A 185 -14.23 7.95 11.55
N THR A 186 -14.73 6.72 11.43
CA THR A 186 -14.18 5.52 12.07
C THR A 186 -13.79 4.48 11.02
N PRO A 187 -12.60 3.86 11.12
CA PRO A 187 -11.61 4.05 12.20
C PRO A 187 -10.82 5.36 12.06
N ARG A 188 -10.24 5.83 13.18
CA ARG A 188 -9.28 6.93 13.17
C ARG A 188 -8.02 6.51 12.41
N LEU A 189 -7.55 7.40 11.54
CA LEU A 189 -6.31 7.25 10.79
C LEU A 189 -5.16 7.91 11.57
N SER A 190 -4.38 7.10 12.30
CA SER A 190 -3.33 7.57 13.19
C SER A 190 -1.95 7.03 12.83
N SER A 191 -0.89 7.79 13.13
CA SER A 191 0.50 7.35 12.96
C SER A 191 0.80 6.00 13.63
N GLY A 192 0.19 5.72 14.79
CA GLY A 192 0.31 4.43 15.49
C GLY A 192 -0.30 3.22 14.76
N ARG A 193 -0.91 3.42 13.59
CA ARG A 193 -1.39 2.37 12.68
C ARG A 193 -0.74 2.47 11.30
N SER A 194 0.18 3.41 11.09
CA SER A 194 0.71 3.75 9.78
C SER A 194 2.12 3.25 9.58
N PHE A 195 2.31 2.29 8.67
CA PHE A 195 3.60 1.61 8.47
C PHE A 195 3.72 1.07 7.05
N GLY A 196 4.93 0.68 6.66
CA GLY A 196 5.17 -0.21 5.53
C GLY A 196 4.88 -1.67 5.84
N TYR A 197 4.74 -2.51 4.81
CA TYR A 197 4.59 -3.96 4.98
C TYR A 197 5.76 -4.60 5.75
N PRO A 198 7.05 -4.26 5.50
CA PRO A 198 8.15 -4.86 6.24
C PRO A 198 8.04 -4.64 7.76
N ASP A 199 7.78 -3.41 8.21
CA ASP A 199 7.59 -3.10 9.63
C ASP A 199 6.36 -3.85 10.20
N TRP A 200 5.23 -3.80 9.50
CA TRP A 200 4.00 -4.45 9.95
C TRP A 200 4.20 -5.97 10.13
N VAL A 201 4.77 -6.64 9.14
CA VAL A 201 5.03 -8.09 9.17
C VAL A 201 5.99 -8.46 10.31
N MET A 202 7.06 -7.68 10.52
CA MET A 202 8.09 -8.03 11.50
C MET A 202 7.70 -7.71 12.93
N ARG A 203 7.16 -6.52 13.18
CA ARG A 203 7.11 -5.96 14.54
C ARG A 203 5.70 -5.92 15.11
N ARG A 204 4.68 -6.07 14.27
CA ARG A 204 3.28 -5.80 14.61
C ARG A 204 2.36 -6.99 14.35
N LEU A 205 2.73 -7.91 13.46
CA LEU A 205 2.00 -9.17 13.27
C LEU A 205 2.01 -9.97 14.57
N GLY A 206 0.90 -10.00 15.31
CA GLY A 206 0.85 -10.62 16.64
C GLY A 206 0.40 -9.70 17.76
N LYS A 207 0.59 -8.39 17.63
CA LYS A 207 0.21 -7.42 18.68
C LYS A 207 -1.26 -7.02 18.49
N PRO A 208 -2.07 -7.00 19.58
CA PRO A 208 -3.49 -6.63 19.52
C PRO A 208 -3.72 -5.20 19.02
#